data_AF-A0A533V9B0-F1
#
_entry.id   AF-A0A533V9B0-F1
#
_cell.length_a   1.000
_cell.length_b   1.000
_cell.length_c   1.000
_cell.angle_alpha   90.00
_cell.angle_beta   90.00
_cell.angle_gamma   90.00
#
_symmetry.space_group_name_H-M   'P 1'
#
loop_
_entity.id
_entity.type
_entity.pdbx_description
1 polymer ?
#
loop_
_entity_poly.entity_id
_entity_poly.type
_entity_poly.pdbx_seq_one_letter_code
_entity_poly.pdbx_strand_id
1 'polypeptide(L)'
;MVNPFYQTPAEKEECVLEMLGRGYGWNQTMKECHVSPNTISSIKKKFSGSANDEASKSTSQISKETQALKLFKEGWKPLDIAIELDLEPDTVFQIQKKFYQLIGLDEFNQAYHQINGNLGPFLQIIDSMNRFGMNLGQILDAAKYGNALPHLQNHYIILSNRIRHLESYGYNLHSQLNLMANQIEDYKSSIECYSNESEKKRIEISVLDYQIKNMQNFIQNFDNQEGYQRIKKESTEETKSIIKNNPLLMAVTVSSTVEAIRRYPNNQQLFYDLSTRQGYSALSQGIWMRSHTTQLLQLSEQVQTEIAEQITKMVVSKIQENDSNNGGILVVSHRQTPPAMTYERQSISRQQNIK
;
A
#
# COMPACT_ATOMS: atom_id res chain seq x y z
N MET A 1 20.48 133.30 10.69
CA MET A 1 20.60 134.01 9.39
C MET A 1 21.84 133.49 8.69
N VAL A 2 21.64 132.60 7.70
CA VAL A 2 22.66 132.23 6.71
C VAL A 2 22.20 132.86 5.40
N ASN A 3 23.07 133.65 4.78
CA ASN A 3 22.78 134.43 3.59
C ASN A 3 22.64 133.47 2.39
N PRO A 4 21.49 133.39 1.69
CA PRO A 4 21.21 132.30 0.74
C PRO A 4 21.90 132.44 -0.63
N PHE A 5 22.80 133.41 -0.80
CA PHE A 5 23.35 133.79 -2.11
C PHE A 5 24.77 133.28 -2.43
N TYR A 6 25.30 132.30 -1.68
CA TYR A 6 26.55 131.61 -2.03
C TYR A 6 26.41 130.09 -2.00
N GLN A 7 25.37 129.55 -2.63
CA GLN A 7 25.38 128.12 -2.93
C GLN A 7 26.27 127.86 -4.14
N THR A 8 27.33 127.10 -3.93
CA THR A 8 28.20 126.64 -5.02
C THR A 8 27.37 125.80 -6.02
N PRO A 9 27.74 125.72 -7.31
CA PRO A 9 27.00 124.92 -8.29
C PRO A 9 26.76 123.46 -7.84
N ALA A 10 27.70 122.89 -7.07
CA ALA A 10 27.59 121.54 -6.53
C ALA A 10 26.51 121.40 -5.44
N GLU A 11 26.39 122.37 -4.53
CA GLU A 11 25.36 122.38 -3.48
C GLU A 11 23.94 122.47 -4.08
N LYS A 12 23.80 123.17 -5.21
CA LYS A 12 22.53 123.24 -5.95
C LYS A 12 22.18 121.92 -6.64
N GLU A 13 23.18 121.17 -7.14
CA GLU A 13 22.95 119.84 -7.70
C GLU A 13 22.46 118.86 -6.62
N GLU A 14 23.05 118.91 -5.42
CA GLU A 14 22.66 118.06 -4.29
C GLU A 14 21.24 118.37 -3.76
N CYS A 15 20.89 119.67 -3.64
CA CYS A 15 19.53 120.11 -3.30
C CYS A 15 18.48 119.56 -4.28
N VAL A 16 18.77 119.57 -5.58
CA VAL A 16 17.85 119.08 -6.62
C VAL A 16 17.66 117.57 -6.52
N LEU A 17 18.73 116.81 -6.25
CA LEU A 17 18.65 115.35 -6.09
C LEU A 17 17.87 114.95 -4.85
N GLU A 18 18.08 115.65 -3.72
CA GLU A 18 17.34 115.40 -2.49
C GLU A 18 15.84 115.68 -2.67
N MET A 19 15.50 116.80 -3.31
CA MET A 19 14.10 117.15 -3.61
C MET A 19 13.42 116.16 -4.55
N LEU A 20 14.13 115.68 -5.58
CA LEU A 20 13.60 114.66 -6.51
C LEU A 20 13.45 113.29 -5.83
N GLY A 21 14.38 112.90 -4.95
CA GLY A 21 14.31 111.65 -4.18
C GLY A 21 13.12 111.61 -3.21
N ARG A 22 12.71 112.77 -2.70
CA ARG A 22 11.53 112.94 -1.84
C ARG A 22 10.20 113.08 -2.63
N GLY A 23 10.24 113.05 -3.97
CA GLY A 23 9.04 113.06 -4.81
C GLY A 23 8.41 114.44 -5.04
N TYR A 24 9.12 115.53 -4.79
CA TYR A 24 8.60 116.88 -5.01
C TYR A 24 8.46 117.22 -6.51
N GLY A 25 7.45 118.04 -6.81
CA GLY A 25 7.17 118.51 -8.16
C GLY A 25 8.14 119.58 -8.65
N TRP A 26 8.33 119.63 -9.96
CA TRP A 26 9.26 120.53 -10.67
C TRP A 26 9.21 122.00 -10.22
N ASN A 27 8.02 122.58 -10.13
CA ASN A 27 7.85 123.98 -9.75
C ASN A 27 8.30 124.28 -8.31
N GLN A 28 8.26 123.27 -7.44
CA GLN A 28 8.65 123.38 -6.05
C GLN A 28 10.16 123.28 -5.91
N THR A 29 10.79 122.34 -6.62
CA THR A 29 12.25 122.22 -6.74
C THR A 29 12.89 123.48 -7.31
N MET A 30 12.26 124.13 -8.30
CA MET A 30 12.75 125.39 -8.85
C MET A 30 12.74 126.54 -7.85
N LYS A 31 11.69 126.63 -7.02
CA LYS A 31 11.55 127.69 -6.02
C LYS A 31 12.53 127.52 -4.88
N GLU A 32 12.72 126.28 -4.42
CA GLU A 32 13.52 125.99 -3.22
C GLU A 32 15.03 125.91 -3.54
N CYS A 33 15.41 125.28 -4.65
CA CYS A 33 16.82 125.15 -5.04
C CYS A 33 17.28 126.29 -5.97
N HIS A 34 16.41 127.25 -6.31
CA HIS A 34 16.71 128.41 -7.17
C HIS A 34 17.43 128.03 -8.48
N VAL A 35 16.95 126.97 -9.14
CA VAL A 35 17.51 126.45 -10.39
C VAL A 35 16.51 126.54 -11.54
N SER A 36 17.01 126.68 -12.76
CA SER A 36 16.17 126.69 -13.95
C SER A 36 15.61 125.29 -14.24
N PRO A 37 14.48 125.19 -14.97
CA PRO A 37 13.96 123.90 -15.37
C PRO A 37 14.99 123.07 -16.16
N ASN A 38 15.74 123.71 -17.06
CA ASN A 38 16.72 123.02 -17.88
C ASN A 38 17.83 122.40 -17.01
N THR A 39 18.21 123.07 -15.93
CA THR A 39 19.21 122.59 -14.96
C THR A 39 18.70 121.37 -14.20
N ILE A 40 17.43 121.35 -13.76
CA ILE A 40 16.81 120.18 -13.13
C ILE A 40 16.76 119.00 -14.12
N SER A 41 16.43 119.26 -15.39
CA SER A 41 16.41 118.24 -16.46
C SER A 41 17.79 117.61 -16.65
N SER A 42 18.83 118.44 -16.75
CA SER A 42 20.20 117.96 -16.93
C SER A 42 20.70 117.16 -15.73
N ILE A 43 20.38 117.58 -14.50
CA ILE A 43 20.77 116.88 -13.28
C ILE A 43 20.04 115.53 -13.18
N LYS A 44 18.73 115.50 -13.42
CA LYS A 44 17.93 114.26 -13.45
C LYS A 44 18.46 113.29 -14.51
N LYS A 45 18.79 113.78 -15.71
CA LYS A 45 19.33 112.96 -16.80
C LYS A 45 20.74 112.45 -16.51
N LYS A 46 21.59 113.25 -15.85
CA LYS A 46 22.94 112.88 -15.40
C LYS A 46 22.91 111.82 -14.28
N PHE A 47 21.89 111.84 -13.41
CA PHE A 47 21.78 110.93 -12.26
C PHE A 47 20.94 109.68 -12.52
N SER A 48 19.95 109.71 -13.42
CA SER A 48 19.12 108.53 -13.74
C SER A 48 19.71 107.62 -14.82
N GLY A 49 20.96 107.84 -15.26
CA GLY A 49 21.69 106.90 -16.10
C GLY A 49 21.05 106.55 -17.45
N SER A 50 20.19 107.39 -18.02
CA SER A 50 19.59 107.15 -19.34
C SER A 50 20.29 107.96 -20.43
N ALA A 51 21.43 107.43 -20.88
CA ALA A 51 21.90 107.69 -22.22
C ALA A 51 21.09 106.82 -23.19
N ASN A 52 20.43 107.48 -24.15
CA ASN A 52 19.89 106.97 -25.42
C ASN A 52 19.22 105.60 -25.44
N ASP A 53 17.89 105.58 -25.49
CA ASP A 53 17.14 104.52 -26.19
C ASP A 53 15.92 105.14 -26.89
N GLU A 54 16.11 105.47 -28.17
CA GLU A 54 15.01 105.62 -29.13
C GLU A 54 14.53 104.23 -29.56
N ALA A 55 13.57 103.66 -28.84
CA ALA A 55 12.85 102.47 -29.28
C ALA A 55 11.46 102.38 -28.65
N SER A 56 10.59 103.32 -29.00
CA SER A 56 9.16 103.25 -28.70
C SER A 56 8.37 102.75 -29.92
N LYS A 57 7.88 101.50 -29.87
CA LYS A 57 6.50 101.10 -30.28
C LYS A 57 6.26 99.59 -30.03
N SER A 58 5.81 99.28 -28.83
CA SER A 58 5.08 98.05 -28.50
C SER A 58 3.58 98.27 -28.70
N THR A 59 2.97 97.58 -29.66
CA THR A 59 1.62 97.05 -29.48
C THR A 59 1.77 95.54 -29.40
N SER A 60 1.18 94.97 -28.36
CA SER A 60 1.26 93.56 -27.97
C SER A 60 0.67 92.64 -29.03
N GLN A 61 1.50 92.20 -29.99
CA GLN A 61 1.21 91.06 -30.84
C GLN A 61 1.32 89.80 -29.97
N ILE A 62 0.17 89.27 -29.53
CA ILE A 62 0.11 87.92 -28.96
C ILE A 62 0.72 86.97 -30.00
N SER A 63 1.71 86.17 -29.62
CA SER A 63 2.37 85.25 -30.56
C SER A 63 1.35 84.28 -31.17
N LYS A 64 1.57 83.87 -32.44
CA LYS A 64 0.72 82.87 -33.11
C LYS A 64 0.60 81.59 -32.27
N GLU A 65 1.65 81.19 -31.55
CA GLU A 65 1.61 80.06 -30.60
C GLU A 65 0.60 80.29 -29.47
N THR A 66 0.59 81.47 -28.86
CA THR A 66 -0.34 81.78 -27.76
C THR A 66 -1.79 81.87 -28.25
N GLN A 67 -2.00 82.36 -29.48
CA GLN A 67 -3.31 82.32 -30.14
C GLN A 67 -3.76 80.88 -30.41
N ALA A 68 -2.87 80.02 -30.91
CA ALA A 68 -3.13 78.61 -31.14
C ALA A 68 -3.49 77.88 -29.83
N LEU A 69 -2.75 78.11 -28.74
CA LEU A 69 -3.08 77.55 -27.41
C LEU A 69 -4.47 77.99 -26.92
N LYS A 70 -4.86 79.24 -27.18
CA LYS A 70 -6.19 79.75 -26.84
C LYS A 70 -7.29 79.04 -27.66
N LEU A 71 -7.09 78.85 -28.96
CA LEU A 71 -8.03 78.12 -29.82
C LEU A 71 -8.15 76.64 -29.43
N PHE A 72 -7.04 76.00 -29.04
CA PHE A 72 -7.07 74.64 -28.48
C PHE A 72 -7.88 74.57 -27.19
N LYS A 73 -7.75 75.57 -26.30
CA LYS A 73 -8.57 75.68 -25.09
C LYS A 73 -10.06 75.81 -25.40
N GLU A 74 -10.41 76.44 -26.52
CA GLU A 74 -11.77 76.59 -27.03
C GLU A 74 -12.29 75.35 -27.78
N GLY A 75 -11.47 74.30 -27.95
CA GLY A 75 -11.87 73.02 -28.54
C GLY A 75 -11.75 72.93 -30.06
N TRP A 76 -11.02 73.83 -30.69
CA TRP A 76 -10.83 73.84 -32.14
C TRP A 76 -9.95 72.66 -32.61
N LYS A 77 -10.20 72.15 -33.81
CA LYS A 77 -9.40 71.06 -34.39
C LYS A 77 -8.05 71.59 -34.90
N PRO A 78 -6.97 70.78 -34.88
CA PRO A 78 -5.67 71.18 -35.40
C PRO A 78 -5.71 71.72 -36.84
N LEU A 79 -6.55 71.12 -37.68
CA LEU A 79 -6.73 71.56 -39.07
C LEU A 79 -7.29 72.99 -39.16
N ASP A 80 -8.32 73.30 -38.39
CA ASP A 80 -8.97 74.61 -38.40
C ASP A 80 -8.03 75.70 -37.86
N ILE A 81 -7.21 75.35 -36.87
CA ILE A 81 -6.18 76.23 -36.29
C ILE A 81 -5.04 76.49 -37.29
N ALA A 82 -4.62 75.48 -38.05
CA ALA A 82 -3.60 75.63 -39.08
C ALA A 82 -4.05 76.61 -40.19
N ILE A 83 -5.32 76.52 -40.58
CA ILE A 83 -5.93 77.39 -41.59
C ILE A 83 -6.10 78.81 -41.05
N GLU A 84 -6.65 78.97 -39.84
CA GLU A 84 -6.96 80.28 -39.26
C GLU A 84 -5.70 81.09 -38.93
N LEU A 85 -4.65 80.43 -38.42
CA LEU A 85 -3.42 81.11 -37.99
C LEU A 85 -2.31 81.08 -39.03
N ASP A 86 -2.56 80.47 -40.20
CA ASP A 86 -1.59 80.28 -41.27
C ASP A 86 -0.29 79.67 -40.72
N LEU A 87 -0.42 78.47 -40.16
CA LEU A 87 0.64 77.70 -39.50
C LEU A 87 0.85 76.36 -40.22
N GLU A 88 2.11 75.94 -40.34
CA GLU A 88 2.45 74.63 -40.90
C GLU A 88 1.94 73.50 -39.98
N PRO A 89 1.42 72.37 -40.51
CA PRO A 89 0.85 71.29 -39.71
C PRO A 89 1.77 70.80 -38.58
N ASP A 90 3.06 70.66 -38.85
CA ASP A 90 4.05 70.21 -37.86
C ASP A 90 4.16 71.17 -36.68
N THR A 91 4.10 72.48 -36.94
CA THR A 91 4.11 73.51 -35.89
C THR A 91 2.83 73.45 -35.05
N VAL A 92 1.68 73.19 -35.66
CA VAL A 92 0.41 73.04 -34.96
C VAL A 92 0.42 71.79 -34.08
N PHE A 93 0.95 70.66 -34.54
CA PHE A 93 1.09 69.46 -33.72
C PHE A 93 2.06 69.66 -32.55
N GLN A 94 3.15 70.41 -32.74
CA GLN A 94 4.06 70.77 -31.65
C GLN A 94 3.36 71.65 -30.60
N ILE A 95 2.58 72.64 -31.04
CA ILE A 95 1.80 73.50 -30.13
C ILE A 95 0.70 72.69 -29.42
N GLN A 96 0.03 71.78 -30.12
CA GLN A 96 -0.98 70.89 -29.54
C GLN A 96 -0.35 69.97 -28.48
N LYS A 97 0.84 69.44 -28.74
CA LYS A 97 1.59 68.66 -27.76
C LYS A 97 1.88 69.50 -26.50
N LYS A 98 2.39 70.73 -26.67
CA LYS A 98 2.61 71.68 -25.56
C LYS A 98 1.29 71.98 -24.82
N PHE A 99 0.19 72.15 -25.55
CA PHE A 99 -1.14 72.38 -24.98
C PHE A 99 -1.57 71.22 -24.08
N TYR A 100 -1.46 69.97 -24.55
CA TYR A 100 -1.81 68.80 -23.76
C TYR A 100 -0.93 68.65 -22.52
N GLN A 101 0.34 69.05 -22.60
CA GLN A 101 1.22 69.12 -21.43
C GLN A 101 0.73 70.18 -20.43
N LEU A 102 0.39 71.37 -20.91
CA LEU A 102 -0.06 72.48 -20.06
C LEU A 102 -1.41 72.24 -19.35
N ILE A 103 -2.28 71.39 -19.91
CA ILE A 103 -3.56 71.02 -19.27
C ILE A 103 -3.46 69.80 -18.35
N GLY A 104 -2.25 69.29 -18.11
CA GLY A 104 -2.02 68.15 -17.20
C GLY A 104 -2.43 66.80 -17.78
N LEU A 105 -2.52 66.66 -19.11
CA LEU A 105 -2.65 65.35 -19.78
C LEU A 105 -1.29 64.67 -20.01
N ASP A 106 -0.27 65.07 -19.26
CA ASP A 106 1.08 64.50 -19.32
C ASP A 106 1.07 62.99 -19.07
N GLU A 107 0.33 62.54 -18.05
CA GLU A 107 0.22 61.12 -17.68
C GLU A 107 -0.46 60.30 -18.79
N PHE A 108 -1.50 60.86 -19.41
CA PHE A 108 -2.18 60.22 -20.54
C PHE A 108 -1.27 60.14 -21.76
N ASN A 109 -0.57 61.22 -22.12
CA ASN A 109 0.37 61.22 -23.23
C ASN A 109 1.54 60.27 -22.98
N GLN A 110 2.04 60.20 -21.75
CA GLN A 110 3.09 59.27 -21.36
C GLN A 110 2.62 57.82 -21.48
N ALA A 111 1.43 57.49 -20.99
CA ALA A 111 0.84 56.16 -21.13
C ALA A 111 0.56 55.82 -22.61
N TYR A 112 0.03 56.76 -23.40
CA TYR A 112 -0.22 56.59 -24.83
C TYR A 112 1.07 56.35 -25.62
N HIS A 113 2.16 57.03 -25.26
CA HIS A 113 3.47 56.78 -25.85
C HIS A 113 4.07 55.44 -25.40
N GLN A 114 3.92 55.04 -24.14
CA GLN A 114 4.39 53.73 -23.65
C GLN A 114 3.75 52.56 -24.39
N ILE A 115 2.52 52.72 -24.85
CA ILE A 115 1.77 51.70 -25.58
C ILE A 115 1.90 51.85 -27.11
N ASN A 116 2.78 52.75 -27.58
CA ASN A 116 2.99 53.08 -28.99
C ASN A 116 1.68 53.39 -29.74
N GLY A 117 0.74 54.06 -29.06
CA GLY A 117 -0.58 54.39 -29.61
C GLY A 117 -1.56 53.21 -29.75
N ASN A 118 -1.19 52.01 -29.34
CA ASN A 118 -2.09 50.86 -29.38
C ASN A 118 -3.00 50.81 -28.15
N LEU A 119 -4.15 51.48 -28.26
CA LEU A 119 -5.20 51.48 -27.23
C LEU A 119 -6.04 50.19 -27.19
N GLY A 120 -5.93 49.31 -28.19
CA GLY A 120 -6.77 48.11 -28.32
C GLY A 120 -6.80 47.21 -27.07
N PRO A 121 -5.63 46.83 -26.50
CA PRO A 121 -5.58 46.02 -25.28
C PRO A 121 -6.24 46.69 -24.06
N PHE A 122 -6.15 48.02 -23.93
CA PHE A 122 -6.78 48.74 -22.82
C PHE A 122 -8.30 48.75 -22.95
N LEU A 123 -8.81 48.95 -24.17
CA LEU A 123 -10.25 48.87 -24.44
C LEU A 123 -10.78 47.46 -24.16
N GLN A 124 -10.04 46.41 -24.51
CA GLN A 124 -10.41 45.03 -24.18
C GLN A 124 -10.46 44.77 -22.67
N ILE A 125 -9.54 45.37 -21.89
CA ILE A 125 -9.56 45.28 -20.42
C ILE A 125 -10.80 45.99 -19.88
N ILE A 126 -11.10 47.21 -20.35
CA ILE A 126 -12.28 47.99 -19.92
C ILE A 126 -13.59 47.26 -20.28
N ASP A 127 -13.70 46.72 -21.48
CA ASP A 127 -14.86 45.91 -21.88
C ASP A 127 -15.00 44.66 -21.02
N SER A 128 -13.89 44.02 -20.68
CA SER A 128 -13.88 42.87 -19.76
C SER A 128 -14.31 43.29 -18.35
N MET A 129 -13.83 44.42 -17.83
CA MET A 129 -14.28 44.98 -16.55
C MET A 129 -15.79 45.16 -16.52
N ASN A 130 -16.33 45.82 -17.55
CA ASN A 130 -17.76 46.08 -17.67
C ASN A 130 -18.56 44.78 -17.76
N ARG A 131 -18.08 43.81 -18.55
CA ARG A 131 -18.73 42.51 -18.74
C ARG A 131 -18.77 41.68 -17.45
N PHE A 132 -17.71 41.72 -16.65
CA PHE A 132 -17.61 40.95 -15.42
C PHE A 132 -18.01 41.74 -14.16
N GLY A 133 -18.44 43.00 -14.31
CA GLY A 133 -18.78 43.88 -13.19
C GLY A 133 -17.59 44.14 -12.25
N MET A 134 -16.37 44.11 -12.78
CA MET A 134 -15.15 44.30 -11.99
C MET A 134 -14.77 45.77 -11.89
N ASN A 135 -14.37 46.20 -10.69
CA ASN A 135 -13.77 47.51 -10.48
C ASN A 135 -12.24 47.49 -10.70
N LEU A 136 -11.63 48.67 -10.82
CA LEU A 136 -10.19 48.80 -11.06
C LEU A 136 -9.33 48.13 -9.97
N GLY A 137 -9.77 48.19 -8.71
CA GLY A 137 -9.08 47.56 -7.59
C GLY A 137 -9.02 46.03 -7.73
N GLN A 138 -10.13 45.41 -8.13
CA GLN A 138 -10.22 43.97 -8.37
C GLN A 138 -9.32 43.51 -9.53
N ILE A 139 -9.21 44.31 -10.59
CA ILE A 139 -8.27 44.02 -11.69
C ILE A 139 -6.81 44.16 -11.23
N LEU A 140 -6.49 45.20 -10.47
CA LEU A 140 -5.14 45.37 -9.92
C LEU A 140 -4.78 44.19 -9.02
N ASP A 141 -5.70 43.73 -8.19
CA ASP A 141 -5.47 42.54 -7.36
C ASP A 141 -5.36 41.27 -8.19
N ALA A 142 -6.20 41.08 -9.22
CA ALA A 142 -6.07 39.97 -10.15
C ALA A 142 -4.72 39.99 -10.89
N ALA A 143 -4.24 41.17 -11.30
CA ALA A 143 -2.95 41.34 -11.96
C ALA A 143 -1.77 41.05 -11.00
N LYS A 144 -1.86 41.44 -9.73
CA LYS A 144 -0.85 41.12 -8.70
C LYS A 144 -0.64 39.61 -8.57
N TYR A 145 -1.72 38.82 -8.62
CA TYR A 145 -1.67 37.36 -8.43
C TYR A 145 -1.69 36.57 -9.74
N GLY A 146 -1.89 37.22 -10.88
CA GLY A 146 -2.05 36.57 -12.19
C GLY A 146 -0.88 35.67 -12.57
N ASN A 147 0.35 36.08 -12.25
CA ASN A 147 1.55 35.28 -12.50
C ASN A 147 1.64 34.05 -11.58
N ALA A 148 1.04 34.10 -10.38
CA ALA A 148 1.06 33.00 -9.43
C ALA A 148 -0.06 31.97 -9.70
N LEU A 149 -1.11 32.35 -10.43
CA LEU A 149 -2.29 31.50 -10.69
C LEU A 149 -1.93 30.16 -11.36
N PRO A 150 -1.12 30.11 -12.43
CA PRO A 150 -0.73 28.85 -13.05
C PRO A 150 0.06 27.94 -12.10
N HIS A 151 0.92 28.52 -11.27
CA HIS A 151 1.67 27.78 -10.26
C HIS A 151 0.74 27.19 -9.19
N LEU A 152 -0.24 27.97 -8.73
CA LEU A 152 -1.25 27.51 -7.78
C LEU A 152 -2.11 26.38 -8.35
N GLN A 153 -2.53 26.50 -9.62
CA GLN A 153 -3.27 25.45 -10.31
C GLN A 153 -2.43 24.17 -10.44
N ASN A 154 -1.15 24.29 -10.79
CA ASN A 154 -0.25 23.14 -10.86
C ASN A 154 -0.05 22.49 -9.48
N HIS A 155 0.14 23.28 -8.43
CA HIS A 155 0.21 22.79 -7.05
C HIS A 155 -1.07 22.05 -6.65
N TYR A 156 -2.24 22.62 -6.95
CA TYR A 156 -3.52 21.96 -6.69
C TYR A 156 -3.62 20.61 -7.39
N ILE A 157 -3.24 20.52 -8.66
CA ILE A 157 -3.25 19.26 -9.41
C ILE A 157 -2.29 18.23 -8.79
N ILE A 158 -1.07 18.64 -8.42
CA ILE A 158 -0.09 17.75 -7.78
C ILE A 158 -0.62 17.24 -6.44
N LEU A 159 -1.16 18.14 -5.60
CA LEU A 159 -1.74 17.80 -4.30
C LEU A 159 -2.94 16.85 -4.45
N SER A 160 -3.85 17.14 -5.38
CA SER A 160 -5.01 16.30 -5.67
C SER A 160 -4.60 14.90 -6.13
N ASN A 161 -3.62 14.81 -7.04
CA ASN A 161 -3.08 13.52 -7.47
C ASN A 161 -2.43 12.74 -6.33
N ARG A 162 -1.74 13.43 -5.43
CA ARG A 162 -1.12 12.80 -4.25
C ARG A 162 -2.15 12.31 -3.25
N ILE A 163 -3.22 13.07 -3.01
CA ILE A 163 -4.36 12.65 -2.19
C ILE A 163 -4.97 11.38 -2.77
N ARG A 164 -5.31 11.38 -4.06
CA ARG A 164 -5.87 10.21 -4.75
C ARG A 164 -4.95 8.98 -4.68
N HIS A 165 -3.64 9.19 -4.83
CA HIS A 165 -2.66 8.12 -4.68
C HIS A 165 -2.67 7.54 -3.25
N LEU A 166 -2.64 8.41 -2.24
CA LEU A 166 -2.65 7.98 -0.83
C LEU A 166 -3.95 7.26 -0.45
N GLU A 167 -5.09 7.71 -0.96
CA GLU A 167 -6.38 7.04 -0.77
C GLU A 167 -6.36 5.64 -1.39
N SER A 168 -5.94 5.52 -2.66
CA SER A 168 -5.79 4.23 -3.34
C SER A 168 -4.85 3.28 -2.60
N TYR A 169 -3.72 3.81 -2.13
CA TYR A 169 -2.75 3.07 -1.33
C TYR A 169 -3.35 2.61 0.01
N GLY A 170 -4.13 3.47 0.69
CA GLY A 170 -4.87 3.13 1.90
C GLY A 170 -5.88 2.00 1.68
N TYR A 171 -6.66 2.06 0.60
CA TYR A 171 -7.59 0.98 0.23
C TYR A 171 -6.86 -0.33 -0.05
N ASN A 172 -5.72 -0.28 -0.72
CA ASN A 172 -4.91 -1.47 -1.00
C ASN A 172 -4.39 -2.11 0.30
N LEU A 173 -3.82 -1.31 1.21
CA LEU A 173 -3.37 -1.78 2.51
C LEU A 173 -4.51 -2.38 3.34
N HIS A 174 -5.68 -1.75 3.34
CA HIS A 174 -6.86 -2.27 4.04
C HIS A 174 -7.28 -3.63 3.49
N SER A 175 -7.27 -3.79 2.16
CA SER A 175 -7.54 -5.08 1.51
C SER A 175 -6.54 -6.16 1.93
N GLN A 176 -5.24 -5.84 1.95
CA GLN A 176 -4.20 -6.77 2.41
C GLN A 176 -4.39 -7.16 3.88
N LEU A 177 -4.73 -6.20 4.75
CA LEU A 177 -5.02 -6.47 6.16
C LEU A 177 -6.20 -7.45 6.33
N ASN A 178 -7.27 -7.25 5.57
CA ASN A 178 -8.42 -8.16 5.60
C ASN A 178 -8.06 -9.57 5.11
N LEU A 179 -7.24 -9.69 4.07
CA LEU A 179 -6.74 -10.98 3.60
C LEU A 179 -5.91 -11.69 4.67
N MET A 180 -4.98 -10.97 5.32
CA MET A 180 -4.17 -11.53 6.41
C MET A 180 -5.04 -11.93 7.61
N ALA A 181 -6.06 -11.14 7.96
CA ALA A 181 -6.99 -11.46 9.03
C ALA A 181 -7.76 -12.76 8.77
N ASN A 182 -8.23 -12.95 7.53
CA ASN A 182 -8.88 -14.21 7.12
C ASN A 182 -7.92 -15.41 7.22
N GLN A 183 -6.68 -15.25 6.75
CA GLN A 183 -5.66 -16.31 6.87
C GLN A 183 -5.37 -16.69 8.33
N ILE A 184 -5.32 -15.70 9.23
CA ILE A 184 -5.14 -15.95 10.66
C ILE A 184 -6.29 -16.79 11.21
N GLU A 185 -7.54 -16.49 10.82
CA GLU A 185 -8.71 -17.24 11.29
C GLU A 185 -8.73 -18.67 10.70
N ASP A 186 -8.33 -18.86 9.45
CA ASP A 186 -8.19 -20.17 8.82
C ASP A 186 -7.13 -21.03 9.55
N TYR A 187 -5.96 -20.44 9.85
CA TYR A 187 -4.91 -21.13 10.59
C TYR A 187 -5.33 -21.47 12.02
N LYS A 188 -6.03 -20.56 12.69
CA LYS A 188 -6.58 -20.80 14.03
C LYS A 188 -7.56 -21.97 14.04
N SER A 189 -8.49 -22.00 13.08
CA SER A 189 -9.44 -23.10 12.90
C SER A 189 -8.72 -24.43 12.63
N SER A 190 -7.65 -24.40 11.83
CA SER A 190 -6.83 -25.58 11.54
C SER A 190 -6.10 -26.10 12.78
N ILE A 191 -5.52 -25.19 13.58
CA ILE A 191 -4.86 -25.53 14.85
C ILE A 191 -5.85 -26.16 15.83
N GLU A 192 -7.06 -25.62 15.94
CA GLU A 192 -8.11 -26.18 16.80
C GLU A 192 -8.50 -27.59 16.35
N CYS A 193 -8.63 -27.83 15.05
CA CYS A 193 -8.88 -29.17 14.50
C CYS A 193 -7.79 -30.17 14.89
N TYR A 194 -6.51 -29.81 14.66
CA TYR A 194 -5.38 -30.68 15.01
C TYR A 194 -5.24 -30.90 16.52
N SER A 195 -5.55 -29.88 17.33
CA SER A 195 -5.56 -30.00 18.78
C SER A 195 -6.60 -31.02 19.24
N ASN A 196 -7.82 -30.94 18.70
CA ASN A 196 -8.90 -31.88 18.98
C ASN A 196 -8.56 -33.30 18.54
N GLU A 197 -7.94 -33.48 17.37
CA GLU A 197 -7.48 -34.80 16.91
C GLU A 197 -6.38 -35.37 17.79
N SER A 198 -5.41 -34.53 18.19
CA SER A 198 -4.34 -34.93 19.10
C SER A 198 -4.87 -35.36 20.46
N GLU A 199 -5.89 -34.67 20.97
CA GLU A 199 -6.52 -35.05 22.24
C GLU A 199 -7.27 -36.38 22.13
N LYS A 200 -8.00 -36.61 21.03
CA LYS A 200 -8.62 -37.93 20.77
C LYS A 200 -7.57 -39.05 20.78
N LYS A 201 -6.44 -38.84 20.10
CA LYS A 201 -5.35 -39.83 20.06
C LYS A 201 -4.73 -40.06 21.44
N ARG A 202 -4.59 -39.01 22.25
CA ARG A 202 -4.11 -39.12 23.64
C ARG A 202 -5.05 -39.97 24.50
N ILE A 203 -6.36 -39.79 24.34
CA ILE A 203 -7.37 -40.59 25.03
C ILE A 203 -7.29 -42.05 24.58
N GLU A 204 -7.23 -42.32 23.28
CA GLU A 204 -7.06 -43.68 22.72
C GLU A 204 -5.82 -44.38 23.30
N ILE A 205 -4.67 -43.68 23.35
CA ILE A 205 -3.44 -44.21 23.94
C ILE A 205 -3.62 -44.54 25.42
N SER A 206 -4.30 -43.68 26.18
CA SER A 206 -4.56 -43.91 27.61
C SER A 206 -5.43 -45.14 27.84
N VAL A 207 -6.42 -45.38 26.98
CA VAL A 207 -7.26 -46.60 27.01
C VAL A 207 -6.43 -47.85 26.71
N LEU A 208 -5.57 -47.80 25.69
CA LEU A 208 -4.69 -48.92 25.35
C LEU A 208 -3.68 -49.23 26.46
N ASP A 209 -3.09 -48.22 27.09
CA ASP A 209 -2.16 -48.38 28.21
C ASP A 209 -2.84 -49.09 29.40
N TYR A 210 -4.08 -48.73 29.70
CA TYR A 210 -4.89 -49.42 30.70
C TYR A 210 -5.13 -50.91 30.34
N GLN A 211 -5.44 -51.20 29.08
CA GLN A 211 -5.62 -52.59 28.62
C GLN A 211 -4.32 -53.40 28.70
N ILE A 212 -3.19 -52.81 28.30
CA ILE A 212 -1.87 -53.45 28.40
C ILE A 212 -1.57 -53.80 29.86
N LYS A 213 -1.76 -52.85 30.79
CA LYS A 213 -1.57 -53.10 32.23
C LYS A 213 -2.46 -54.22 32.75
N ASN A 214 -3.72 -54.26 32.33
CA ASN A 214 -4.63 -55.34 32.71
C ASN A 214 -4.16 -56.71 32.17
N MET A 215 -3.71 -56.77 30.92
CA MET A 215 -3.16 -58.00 30.33
C MET A 215 -1.85 -58.43 31.00
N GLN A 216 -0.98 -57.49 31.35
CA GLN A 216 0.25 -57.77 32.10
C GLN A 216 -0.06 -58.34 33.49
N ASN A 217 -1.00 -57.73 34.22
CA ASN A 217 -1.45 -58.25 35.52
C ASN A 217 -2.03 -59.66 35.38
N PHE A 218 -2.79 -59.91 34.31
CA PHE A 218 -3.32 -61.24 34.01
C PHE A 218 -2.20 -62.25 33.76
N ILE A 219 -1.22 -61.94 32.90
CA ILE A 219 -0.07 -62.82 32.62
C ILE A 219 0.72 -63.08 33.90
N GLN A 220 0.99 -62.06 34.71
CA GLN A 220 1.69 -62.22 35.99
C GLN A 220 0.94 -63.15 36.94
N ASN A 221 -0.39 -63.03 37.00
CA ASN A 221 -1.23 -63.95 37.78
C ASN A 221 -1.21 -65.39 37.26
N PHE A 222 -1.01 -65.59 35.95
CA PHE A 222 -0.85 -66.92 35.34
C PHE A 222 0.54 -67.52 35.57
N ASP A 223 1.59 -66.70 35.50
CA ASP A 223 2.98 -67.10 35.73
C ASP A 223 3.28 -67.36 37.21
N ASN A 224 2.43 -66.88 38.13
CA ASN A 224 2.42 -67.38 39.50
C ASN A 224 2.22 -68.89 39.45
N GLN A 225 3.17 -69.65 40.01
CA GLN A 225 3.27 -71.11 39.88
C GLN A 225 1.92 -71.83 40.05
N GLU A 226 1.04 -71.33 40.91
CA GLU A 226 -0.28 -71.89 41.14
C GLU A 226 -1.19 -71.95 39.89
N GLY A 227 -1.21 -70.91 39.04
CA GLY A 227 -2.06 -70.85 37.85
C GLY A 227 -1.65 -71.84 36.78
N TYR A 228 -0.37 -71.81 36.40
CA TYR A 228 0.22 -72.80 35.49
C TYR A 228 0.09 -74.24 36.02
N GLN A 229 0.34 -74.46 37.32
CA GLN A 229 0.24 -75.79 37.92
C GLN A 229 -1.21 -76.30 37.96
N ARG A 230 -2.20 -75.41 38.16
CA ARG A 230 -3.61 -75.79 38.12
C ARG A 230 -4.03 -76.26 36.72
N ILE A 231 -3.72 -75.49 35.68
CA ILE A 231 -4.03 -75.86 34.29
C ILE A 231 -3.30 -77.14 33.90
N LYS A 232 -2.01 -77.25 34.24
CA LYS A 232 -1.23 -78.46 34.00
C LYS A 232 -1.84 -79.67 34.70
N LYS A 233 -2.27 -79.52 35.95
CA LYS A 233 -2.90 -80.60 36.73
C LYS A 233 -4.24 -81.01 36.10
N GLU A 234 -5.13 -80.07 35.84
CA GLU A 234 -6.45 -80.32 35.24
C GLU A 234 -6.31 -80.98 33.86
N SER A 235 -5.44 -80.46 32.99
CA SER A 235 -5.14 -81.06 31.68
C SER A 235 -4.56 -82.47 31.81
N THR A 236 -3.67 -82.72 32.77
CA THR A 236 -3.09 -84.05 33.02
C THR A 236 -4.16 -85.03 33.50
N GLU A 237 -5.05 -84.62 34.40
CA GLU A 237 -6.14 -85.46 34.90
C GLU A 237 -7.16 -85.78 33.81
N GLU A 238 -7.54 -84.81 32.99
CA GLU A 238 -8.47 -85.00 31.88
C GLU A 238 -7.87 -85.90 30.79
N THR A 239 -6.60 -85.68 30.41
CA THR A 239 -5.89 -86.56 29.48
C THR A 239 -5.80 -87.99 30.00
N LYS A 240 -5.50 -88.17 31.29
CA LYS A 240 -5.52 -89.50 31.93
C LYS A 240 -6.90 -90.14 31.89
N SER A 241 -7.97 -89.37 32.11
CA SER A 241 -9.35 -89.85 32.04
C SER A 241 -9.70 -90.32 30.63
N ILE A 242 -9.38 -89.52 29.60
CA ILE A 242 -9.62 -89.86 28.20
C ILE A 242 -8.86 -91.14 27.80
N ILE A 243 -7.58 -91.25 28.16
CA ILE A 243 -6.75 -92.43 27.87
C ILE A 243 -7.28 -93.67 28.60
N LYS A 244 -7.62 -93.56 29.88
CA LYS A 244 -8.09 -94.68 30.70
C LYS A 244 -9.43 -95.22 30.20
N ASN A 245 -10.32 -94.33 29.74
CA ASN A 245 -11.67 -94.70 29.30
C ASN A 245 -11.72 -95.15 27.84
N ASN A 246 -10.63 -94.99 27.08
CA ASN A 246 -10.58 -95.39 25.69
C ASN A 246 -9.27 -96.16 25.36
N PRO A 247 -9.22 -97.47 25.70
CA PRO A 247 -8.03 -98.29 25.45
C PRO A 247 -7.67 -98.40 23.96
N LEU A 248 -8.65 -98.24 23.06
CA LEU A 248 -8.40 -98.17 21.62
C LEU A 248 -7.66 -96.89 21.24
N LEU A 249 -8.02 -95.75 21.84
CA LEU A 249 -7.30 -94.50 21.63
C LEU A 249 -5.85 -94.62 22.11
N MET A 250 -5.60 -95.24 23.27
CA MET A 250 -4.24 -95.49 23.75
C MET A 250 -3.44 -96.37 22.79
N ALA A 251 -4.04 -97.45 22.30
CA ALA A 251 -3.40 -98.34 21.32
C ALA A 251 -3.06 -97.61 20.02
N VAL A 252 -3.98 -96.75 19.53
CA VAL A 252 -3.77 -95.92 18.35
C VAL A 252 -2.65 -94.92 18.59
N THR A 253 -2.70 -94.15 19.68
CA THR A 253 -1.70 -93.14 20.01
C THR A 253 -0.30 -93.75 20.13
N VAL A 254 -0.16 -94.88 20.82
CA VAL A 254 1.13 -95.58 20.94
C VAL A 254 1.60 -96.08 19.57
N SER A 255 0.73 -96.72 18.80
CA SER A 255 1.09 -97.26 17.47
C SER A 255 1.51 -96.15 16.51
N SER A 256 0.77 -95.04 16.48
CA SER A 256 1.09 -93.87 15.65
C SER A 256 2.37 -93.18 16.11
N THR A 257 2.64 -93.13 17.42
CA THR A 257 3.90 -92.58 17.93
C THR A 257 5.09 -93.43 17.50
N VAL A 258 4.98 -94.76 17.66
CA VAL A 258 6.02 -95.70 17.21
C VAL A 258 6.22 -95.61 15.71
N GLU A 259 5.13 -95.50 14.93
CA GLU A 259 5.21 -95.44 13.47
C GLU A 259 5.80 -94.10 12.99
N ALA A 260 5.47 -92.97 13.63
CA ALA A 260 6.11 -91.69 13.35
C ALA A 260 7.61 -91.72 13.66
N ILE A 261 8.03 -92.37 14.76
CA ILE A 261 9.45 -92.56 15.06
C ILE A 261 10.09 -93.44 13.98
N ARG A 262 9.42 -94.53 13.58
CA ARG A 262 9.95 -95.46 12.58
C ARG A 262 10.08 -94.84 11.18
N ARG A 263 9.10 -94.05 10.73
CA ARG A 263 9.06 -93.49 9.38
C ARG A 263 9.94 -92.27 9.19
N TYR A 264 10.17 -91.48 10.23
CA TYR A 264 10.91 -90.22 10.13
C TYR A 264 12.27 -90.32 10.83
N PRO A 265 13.40 -90.36 10.08
CA PRO A 265 14.74 -90.57 10.64
C PRO A 265 15.15 -89.54 11.71
N ASN A 266 14.71 -88.29 11.52
CA ASN A 266 14.98 -87.21 12.48
C ASN A 266 14.37 -87.49 13.86
N ASN A 267 13.24 -88.20 13.92
CA ASN A 267 12.62 -88.60 15.18
C ASN A 267 13.41 -89.72 15.85
N GLN A 268 13.97 -90.65 15.08
CA GLN A 268 14.81 -91.71 15.62
C GLN A 268 16.05 -91.15 16.29
N GLN A 269 16.71 -90.18 15.64
CA GLN A 269 17.85 -89.47 16.22
C GLN A 269 17.45 -88.78 17.53
N LEU A 270 16.32 -88.06 17.53
CA LEU A 270 15.81 -87.37 18.72
C LEU A 270 15.52 -88.33 19.88
N PHE A 271 14.94 -89.50 19.61
CA PHE A 271 14.70 -90.52 20.63
C PHE A 271 15.98 -91.25 21.07
N TYR A 272 16.93 -91.47 20.16
CA TYR A 272 18.23 -92.04 20.50
C TYR A 272 19.02 -91.10 21.42
N ASP A 273 19.07 -89.81 21.09
CA ASP A 273 19.71 -88.78 21.90
C ASP A 273 19.03 -88.64 23.27
N LEU A 274 17.71 -88.83 23.34
CA LEU A 274 16.95 -88.83 24.59
C LEU A 274 17.23 -90.08 25.45
N SER A 275 17.24 -91.26 24.84
CA SER A 275 17.38 -92.55 25.54
C SER A 275 18.80 -92.85 26.00
N THR A 276 19.81 -92.37 25.28
CA THR A 276 21.22 -92.50 25.65
C THR A 276 21.67 -91.50 26.70
N ARG A 277 20.87 -90.47 27.00
CA ARG A 277 21.12 -89.46 28.05
C ARG A 277 20.61 -89.90 29.43
N GLN A 278 21.16 -90.97 29.99
CA GLN A 278 20.98 -91.26 31.42
C GLN A 278 22.01 -90.49 32.27
N GLY A 279 21.56 -89.59 33.17
CA GLY A 279 22.40 -89.02 34.24
C GLY A 279 22.42 -87.50 34.44
N TYR A 280 21.63 -86.72 33.72
CA TYR A 280 21.67 -85.25 33.78
C TYR A 280 20.70 -84.63 34.82
N SER A 281 21.11 -83.52 35.44
CA SER A 281 20.27 -82.75 36.37
C SER A 281 19.08 -82.09 35.66
N ALA A 282 18.02 -81.75 36.41
CA ALA A 282 16.81 -81.12 35.86
C ALA A 282 17.08 -79.85 35.02
N LEU A 283 18.18 -79.14 35.32
CA LEU A 283 18.62 -77.93 34.60
C LEU A 283 19.10 -78.23 33.17
N SER A 284 19.87 -79.29 32.96
CA SER A 284 20.38 -79.66 31.62
C SER A 284 19.31 -80.31 30.75
N GLN A 285 18.30 -80.93 31.37
CA GLN A 285 17.10 -81.39 30.65
C GLN A 285 16.30 -80.21 30.08
N GLY A 286 16.13 -79.13 30.85
CA GLY A 286 15.45 -77.91 30.38
C GLY A 286 16.16 -77.23 29.22
N ILE A 287 17.50 -77.17 29.23
CA ILE A 287 18.29 -76.57 28.14
C ILE A 287 18.17 -77.40 26.85
N TRP A 288 18.20 -78.74 26.96
CA TRP A 288 18.03 -79.62 25.81
C TRP A 288 16.63 -79.50 25.18
N MET A 289 15.58 -79.50 26.00
CA MET A 289 14.21 -79.32 25.52
C MET A 289 14.07 -78.01 24.73
N ARG A 290 14.69 -76.91 25.20
CA ARG A 290 14.67 -75.63 24.49
C ARG A 290 15.42 -75.69 23.17
N SER A 291 16.61 -76.29 23.12
CA SER A 291 17.38 -76.38 21.87
C SER A 291 16.76 -77.31 20.84
N HIS A 292 15.87 -78.22 21.24
CA HIS A 292 15.20 -79.19 20.37
C HIS A 292 13.71 -78.90 20.18
N THR A 293 13.22 -77.72 20.62
CA THR A 293 11.80 -77.33 20.57
C THR A 293 11.19 -77.53 19.18
N THR A 294 11.89 -77.09 18.13
CA THR A 294 11.41 -77.19 16.75
C THR A 294 11.26 -78.65 16.30
N GLN A 295 12.19 -79.52 16.68
CA GLN A 295 12.14 -80.94 16.35
C GLN A 295 11.06 -81.67 17.14
N LEU A 296 10.83 -81.27 18.40
CA LEU A 296 9.74 -81.80 19.23
C LEU A 296 8.36 -81.39 18.70
N LEU A 297 8.21 -80.15 18.23
CA LEU A 297 6.99 -79.69 17.56
C LEU A 297 6.75 -80.50 16.28
N GLN A 298 7.78 -80.65 15.46
CA GLN A 298 7.69 -81.45 14.22
C GLN A 298 7.33 -82.92 14.49
N LEU A 299 7.92 -83.54 15.52
CA LEU A 299 7.54 -84.87 15.98
C LEU A 299 6.05 -84.89 16.38
N SER A 300 5.57 -83.90 17.15
CA SER A 300 4.18 -83.88 17.59
C SER A 300 3.20 -83.78 16.42
N GLU A 301 3.50 -82.98 15.39
CA GLU A 301 2.70 -82.88 14.16
C GLU A 301 2.69 -84.20 13.37
N GLN A 302 3.83 -84.88 13.30
CA GLN A 302 3.96 -86.18 12.63
C GLN A 302 3.20 -87.27 13.38
N VAL A 303 3.26 -87.29 14.71
CA VAL A 303 2.45 -88.20 15.55
C VAL A 303 0.96 -87.94 15.35
N GLN A 304 0.52 -86.68 15.31
CA GLN A 304 -0.88 -86.34 15.06
C GLN A 304 -1.34 -86.82 13.67
N THR A 305 -0.51 -86.62 12.65
CA THR A 305 -0.78 -87.13 11.29
C THR A 305 -0.94 -88.65 11.28
N GLU A 306 -0.03 -89.38 11.93
CA GLU A 306 -0.10 -90.85 12.05
C GLU A 306 -1.31 -91.30 12.88
N ILE A 307 -1.74 -90.53 13.88
CA ILE A 307 -2.99 -90.81 14.62
C ILE A 307 -4.18 -90.70 13.67
N ALA A 308 -4.25 -89.64 12.87
CA ALA A 308 -5.34 -89.43 11.92
C ALA A 308 -5.39 -90.57 10.87
N GLU A 309 -4.25 -91.00 10.35
CA GLU A 309 -4.16 -92.13 9.42
C GLU A 309 -4.64 -93.45 10.06
N GLN A 310 -4.18 -93.76 11.27
CA GLN A 310 -4.55 -95.01 11.95
C GLN A 310 -6.03 -95.04 12.33
N ILE A 311 -6.60 -93.91 12.78
CA ILE A 311 -8.05 -93.78 13.01
C ILE A 311 -8.80 -94.02 11.70
N THR A 312 -8.37 -93.40 10.60
CA THR A 312 -9.00 -93.57 9.29
C THR A 312 -8.97 -95.03 8.85
N LYS A 313 -7.83 -95.71 8.98
CA LYS A 313 -7.69 -97.15 8.66
C LYS A 313 -8.62 -98.01 9.51
N MET A 314 -8.72 -97.74 10.81
CA MET A 314 -9.59 -98.48 11.72
C MET A 314 -11.08 -98.26 11.42
N VAL A 315 -11.47 -97.04 11.07
CA VAL A 315 -12.85 -96.72 10.68
C VAL A 315 -13.19 -97.42 9.36
N VAL A 316 -12.30 -97.35 8.36
CA VAL A 316 -12.49 -98.02 7.07
C VAL A 316 -12.56 -99.54 7.25
N SER A 317 -11.71 -100.14 8.09
CA SER A 317 -11.75 -101.59 8.33
C SER A 317 -13.04 -102.01 9.04
N LYS A 318 -13.53 -101.24 10.01
CA LYS A 318 -14.83 -101.52 10.67
C LYS A 318 -16.02 -101.36 9.73
N ILE A 319 -15.99 -100.37 8.83
CA ILE A 319 -17.04 -100.20 7.81
C ILE A 319 -17.04 -101.41 6.87
N GLN A 320 -15.87 -101.85 6.41
CA GLN A 320 -15.75 -103.02 5.53
C GLN A 320 -16.15 -104.34 6.22
N GLU A 321 -15.84 -104.52 7.50
CA GLU A 321 -16.29 -105.67 8.29
C GLU A 321 -17.81 -105.68 8.49
N ASN A 322 -18.41 -104.50 8.74
CA ASN A 322 -19.85 -104.36 8.85
C ASN A 322 -20.56 -104.58 7.51
N ASP A 323 -20.03 -104.07 6.39
CA ASP A 323 -20.59 -104.29 5.05
C ASP A 323 -20.47 -105.75 4.60
N SER A 324 -19.42 -106.46 5.02
CA SER A 324 -19.25 -107.90 4.77
C SER A 324 -20.22 -108.76 5.61
N ASN A 325 -20.55 -108.31 6.82
CA ASN A 325 -21.55 -108.97 7.68
C ASN A 325 -23.01 -108.59 7.34
N ASN A 326 -23.25 -107.45 6.67
CA ASN A 326 -24.57 -107.01 6.21
C ASN A 326 -24.81 -107.29 4.72
N GLY A 327 -24.21 -108.34 4.19
CA GLY A 327 -24.31 -108.74 2.79
C GLY A 327 -25.75 -108.79 2.26
N GLY A 328 -26.14 -107.70 1.58
CA GLY A 328 -27.31 -107.63 0.72
C GLY A 328 -28.19 -106.42 0.98
N ILE A 329 -27.86 -105.26 0.39
CA ILE A 329 -28.78 -104.41 -0.39
C ILE A 329 -27.94 -103.40 -1.19
N LEU A 330 -27.99 -103.54 -2.52
CA LEU A 330 -27.47 -102.61 -3.52
C LEU A 330 -28.28 -101.32 -3.51
N VAL A 331 -27.63 -100.15 -3.37
CA VAL A 331 -28.19 -98.89 -3.87
C VAL A 331 -27.13 -98.04 -4.55
N VAL A 332 -27.33 -97.89 -5.86
CA VAL A 332 -26.73 -96.91 -6.76
C VAL A 332 -27.28 -95.52 -6.42
N SER A 333 -26.44 -94.48 -6.33
CA SER A 333 -26.94 -93.12 -6.54
C SER A 333 -25.88 -92.12 -7.02
N HIS A 334 -26.20 -91.52 -8.18
CA HIS A 334 -25.62 -90.31 -8.75
C HIS A 334 -25.96 -89.05 -7.94
N ARG A 335 -25.06 -88.04 -7.96
CA ARG A 335 -25.33 -86.61 -8.26
C ARG A 335 -24.04 -85.79 -8.04
N GLN A 336 -23.48 -85.18 -9.09
CA GLN A 336 -23.74 -83.80 -9.58
C GLN A 336 -23.28 -82.68 -8.62
N THR A 337 -22.11 -82.15 -8.94
CA THR A 337 -21.55 -80.85 -8.49
C THR A 337 -22.16 -79.68 -9.26
N PRO A 338 -22.47 -78.54 -8.60
CA PRO A 338 -22.65 -77.24 -9.26
C PRO A 338 -21.42 -76.30 -9.07
N PRO A 339 -21.19 -75.35 -10.00
CA PRO A 339 -20.02 -74.46 -10.00
C PRO A 339 -20.22 -73.18 -9.15
N ALA A 340 -19.12 -72.69 -8.57
CA ALA A 340 -19.09 -71.48 -7.75
C ALA A 340 -18.88 -70.19 -8.59
N MET A 341 -19.66 -69.16 -8.27
CA MET A 341 -19.66 -67.82 -8.87
C MET A 341 -18.43 -66.98 -8.48
N THR A 342 -17.87 -66.28 -9.47
CA THR A 342 -16.88 -65.20 -9.33
C THR A 342 -17.58 -63.87 -9.00
N TYR A 343 -17.09 -63.17 -7.97
CA TYR A 343 -17.48 -61.79 -7.65
C TYR A 343 -16.39 -60.81 -8.12
N GLU A 344 -16.79 -59.87 -8.97
CA GLU A 344 -15.98 -58.79 -9.53
C GLU A 344 -16.23 -57.51 -8.71
N ARG A 345 -15.19 -56.89 -8.13
CA ARG A 345 -15.26 -55.58 -7.44
C ARG A 345 -14.74 -54.49 -8.36
N GLN A 346 -15.61 -53.54 -8.71
CA GLN A 346 -15.24 -52.29 -9.38
C GLN A 346 -14.75 -51.24 -8.36
N SER A 347 -13.60 -50.65 -8.66
CA SER A 347 -13.01 -49.52 -7.94
C SER A 347 -13.36 -48.22 -8.67
N ILE A 348 -13.97 -47.25 -7.99
CA ILE A 348 -14.21 -45.90 -8.52
C ILE A 348 -13.19 -44.94 -7.92
N SER A 349 -12.28 -44.45 -8.76
CA SER A 349 -11.34 -43.36 -8.45
C SER A 349 -11.94 -42.03 -8.92
N ARG A 350 -12.12 -41.07 -8.00
CA ARG A 350 -12.41 -39.66 -8.31
C ARG A 350 -11.09 -38.87 -8.30
N GLN A 351 -10.73 -38.25 -9.43
CA GLN A 351 -9.72 -37.19 -9.48
C GLN A 351 -10.40 -35.82 -9.52
N GLN A 352 -9.87 -34.92 -8.71
CA GLN A 352 -10.24 -33.52 -8.57
C GLN A 352 -9.60 -32.69 -9.70
N ASN A 353 -10.39 -31.81 -10.32
CA ASN A 353 -9.88 -30.69 -11.13
C ASN A 353 -9.70 -29.48 -10.21
N ILE A 354 -8.48 -28.94 -10.18
CA ILE A 354 -8.17 -27.62 -9.63
C ILE A 354 -7.98 -26.67 -10.82
N LYS A 355 -8.64 -25.51 -10.75
CA LYS A 355 -8.43 -24.34 -11.62
C LYS A 355 -7.56 -23.32 -10.90
#